data_AF-A0A1Q8QBZ5-F1
#
_entry.id   AF-A0A1Q8QBZ5-F1
#
_cell.length_a   1.000
_cell.length_b   1.000
_cell.length_c   1.000
_cell.angle_alpha   90.00
_cell.angle_beta   90.00
_cell.angle_gamma   90.00
#
_symmetry.space_group_name_H-M   'P 1'
#
loop_
_entity.id
_entity.type
_entity.pdbx_description
1 polymer ?
#
loop_
_entity_poly.entity_id
_entity_poly.type
_entity_poly.pdbx_seq_one_letter_code
_entity_poly.pdbx_strand_id
1 'polypeptide(L)'
;MADSRLYSIAAIAKILDVPESTLHYWKNRFDDVLPSMGNGRNKRFRAEAVEVFREIGGMLGQGMATGDVRAALSRRYPVNVGGEVVAAGASGSSGLAGLAGQAGQAGQAETMLAMAAAIGSEIARSLAEHLGRAGGAAAVPALPQETVAALREELEQARAEGAALGGKVRVLEAELMRIRKDRRELEQYLVDKINALRRPGDDA
;
A
#
# COMPACT_ATOMS: atom_id res chain seq x y z
N MET A 1 -23.18 -22.16 -5.01
CA MET A 1 -23.28 -22.94 -3.76
C MET A 1 -22.00 -22.71 -2.99
N ALA A 2 -21.97 -21.70 -2.12
CA ALA A 2 -20.79 -21.38 -1.32
C ALA A 2 -20.74 -22.36 -0.14
N ASP A 3 -19.82 -23.34 -0.23
CA ASP A 3 -19.56 -24.26 0.88
C ASP A 3 -19.12 -23.44 2.10
N SER A 4 -19.99 -23.32 3.09
CA SER A 4 -19.71 -22.72 4.39
C SER A 4 -18.78 -23.61 5.25
N ARG A 5 -17.88 -24.36 4.60
CA ARG A 5 -16.87 -25.17 5.26
C ARG A 5 -15.80 -24.23 5.80
N LEU A 6 -15.69 -24.27 7.12
CA LEU A 6 -14.68 -23.53 7.86
C LEU A 6 -13.41 -24.38 7.90
N TYR A 7 -12.35 -23.89 7.26
CA TYR A 7 -11.05 -24.55 7.24
C TYR A 7 -10.15 -23.98 8.35
N SER A 8 -9.47 -24.88 9.06
CA SER A 8 -8.36 -24.51 9.95
C SER A 8 -7.10 -24.27 9.10
N ILE A 9 -6.15 -23.50 9.63
CA ILE A 9 -4.86 -23.22 8.97
C ILE A 9 -4.16 -24.52 8.54
N ALA A 10 -4.16 -25.54 9.41
CA ALA A 10 -3.60 -26.85 9.12
C ALA A 10 -4.32 -27.58 7.97
N ALA A 11 -5.63 -27.40 7.84
CA ALA A 11 -6.38 -27.95 6.70
C ALA A 11 -6.02 -27.23 5.39
N ILE A 12 -5.85 -25.90 5.44
CA ILE A 12 -5.45 -25.11 4.27
C ILE A 12 -4.01 -25.45 3.84
N ALA A 13 -3.10 -25.61 4.80
CA ALA A 13 -1.71 -26.01 4.53
C ALA A 13 -1.63 -27.35 3.77
N LYS A 14 -2.45 -28.35 4.17
CA LYS A 14 -2.55 -29.63 3.46
C LYS A 14 -3.18 -29.51 2.07
N ILE A 15 -4.15 -28.61 1.88
CA ILE A 15 -4.82 -28.41 0.58
C ILE A 15 -3.90 -27.71 -0.42
N LEU A 16 -3.08 -26.77 0.04
CA LEU A 16 -2.19 -25.98 -0.82
C LEU A 16 -0.78 -26.57 -0.97
N ASP A 17 -0.48 -27.65 -0.23
CA ASP A 17 0.86 -28.27 -0.17
C ASP A 17 1.96 -27.27 0.21
N VAL A 18 1.65 -26.38 1.17
CA VAL A 18 2.54 -25.32 1.67
C VAL A 18 2.81 -25.56 3.16
N PRO A 19 4.06 -25.36 3.64
CA PRO A 19 4.38 -25.50 5.06
C PRO A 19 3.51 -24.59 5.95
N GLU A 20 3.12 -25.11 7.12
CA GLU A 20 2.29 -24.37 8.08
C GLU A 20 2.94 -23.05 8.52
N SER A 21 4.27 -23.02 8.65
CA SER A 21 5.04 -21.82 8.99
C SER A 21 4.87 -20.70 7.95
N THR A 22 4.87 -21.04 6.67
CA THR A 22 4.66 -20.11 5.56
C THR A 22 3.22 -19.58 5.54
N LEU A 23 2.25 -20.46 5.82
CA LEU A 23 0.84 -20.04 5.89
C LEU A 23 0.56 -19.14 7.10
N HIS A 24 1.21 -19.41 8.23
CA HIS A 24 1.18 -18.54 9.42
C HIS A 24 1.81 -17.17 9.13
N TYR A 25 2.91 -17.13 8.38
CA TYR A 25 3.54 -15.89 7.94
C TYR A 25 2.59 -15.07 7.05
N TRP A 26 1.96 -15.68 6.05
CA TRP A 26 0.98 -15.00 5.19
C TRP A 26 -0.25 -14.54 5.96
N LYS A 27 -0.76 -15.36 6.88
CA LYS A 27 -1.89 -15.00 7.75
C LYS A 27 -1.64 -13.72 8.55
N ASN A 28 -0.44 -13.55 9.12
CA ASN A 28 -0.13 -12.37 9.92
C ASN A 28 0.14 -11.13 9.05
N ARG A 29 0.55 -11.33 7.79
CA ARG A 29 0.87 -10.26 6.85
C ARG A 29 -0.36 -9.71 6.10
N PHE A 30 -1.37 -10.56 5.92
CA PHE A 30 -2.58 -10.31 5.12
C PHE A 30 -3.86 -10.49 5.94
N ASP A 31 -3.81 -10.22 7.25
CA ASP A 31 -4.95 -10.36 8.15
C ASP A 31 -6.11 -9.39 7.82
N ASP A 32 -5.80 -8.31 7.12
CA ASP A 32 -6.69 -7.27 6.62
C ASP A 32 -7.53 -7.69 5.41
N VAL A 33 -7.02 -8.60 4.58
CA VAL A 33 -7.68 -9.05 3.34
C VAL A 33 -8.28 -10.46 3.44
N LEU A 34 -8.05 -11.17 4.55
CA LEU A 34 -8.52 -12.53 4.73
C LEU A 34 -9.95 -12.57 5.27
N PRO A 35 -10.89 -13.26 4.59
CA PRO A 35 -12.25 -13.47 5.09
C PRO A 35 -12.26 -14.45 6.27
N SER A 36 -12.00 -13.95 7.48
CA SER A 36 -11.99 -14.70 8.74
C SER A 36 -13.35 -14.60 9.44
N MET A 37 -13.91 -15.74 9.87
CA MET A 37 -15.01 -15.79 10.83
C MET A 37 -14.43 -16.20 12.19
N GLY A 38 -14.44 -15.28 13.15
CA GLY A 38 -13.96 -15.51 14.52
C GLY A 38 -12.78 -14.62 14.93
N ASN A 39 -12.69 -14.32 16.24
CA ASN A 39 -11.66 -13.47 16.83
C ASN A 39 -10.61 -14.31 17.59
N GLY A 40 -9.36 -13.84 17.64
CA GLY A 40 -8.29 -14.41 18.47
C GLY A 40 -7.70 -15.76 18.00
N ARG A 41 -7.46 -16.70 18.92
CA ARG A 41 -6.77 -17.99 18.68
C ARG A 41 -7.59 -19.02 17.87
N ASN A 42 -8.88 -18.76 17.63
CA ASN A 42 -9.79 -19.64 16.88
C ASN A 42 -10.29 -18.99 15.58
N LYS A 43 -9.42 -18.28 14.85
CA LYS A 43 -9.75 -17.77 13.50
C LYS A 43 -10.05 -18.95 12.58
N ARG A 44 -11.30 -19.04 12.12
CA ARG A 44 -11.75 -20.03 11.15
C ARG A 44 -11.93 -19.35 9.80
N PHE A 45 -11.32 -19.92 8.78
CA PHE A 45 -11.30 -19.34 7.45
C PHE A 45 -12.42 -19.94 6.60
N ARG A 46 -13.15 -19.12 5.84
CA ARG A 46 -14.11 -19.59 4.85
C ARG A 46 -13.37 -20.29 3.70
N ALA A 47 -14.08 -21.10 2.91
CA ALA A 47 -13.53 -21.72 1.70
C ALA A 47 -12.88 -20.69 0.74
N GLU A 48 -13.45 -19.48 0.66
CA GLU A 48 -12.91 -18.33 -0.09
C GLU A 48 -11.47 -17.96 0.30
N ALA A 49 -11.09 -18.14 1.57
CA ALA A 49 -9.74 -17.85 2.03
C ALA A 49 -8.68 -18.78 1.41
N VAL A 50 -9.06 -20.01 1.04
CA VAL A 50 -8.15 -20.96 0.38
C VAL A 50 -7.72 -20.42 -0.99
N GLU A 51 -8.63 -19.78 -1.71
CA GLU A 51 -8.34 -19.14 -2.99
C GLU A 51 -7.41 -17.94 -2.80
N VAL A 52 -7.67 -17.10 -1.79
CA VAL A 52 -6.80 -15.97 -1.44
C VAL A 52 -5.39 -16.43 -1.10
N PHE A 53 -5.22 -17.50 -0.31
CA PHE A 53 -3.89 -18.05 0.00
C PHE A 53 -3.19 -18.63 -1.24
N ARG A 54 -3.92 -19.24 -2.17
CA ARG A 54 -3.36 -19.71 -3.45
C ARG A 54 -2.85 -18.54 -4.30
N GLU A 55 -3.61 -17.46 -4.36
CA GLU A 55 -3.19 -16.25 -5.09
C GLU A 55 -1.97 -15.59 -4.45
N ILE A 56 -1.93 -15.48 -3.12
CA ILE A 56 -0.76 -14.97 -2.39
C ILE A 56 0.49 -15.78 -2.75
N GLY A 57 0.40 -17.11 -2.73
CA GLY A 57 1.52 -17.98 -3.09
C GLY A 57 2.00 -17.77 -4.53
N GLY A 58 1.06 -17.61 -5.47
CA GLY A 58 1.39 -17.33 -6.87
C GLY A 58 2.06 -15.96 -7.06
N MET A 59 1.53 -14.91 -6.44
CA MET A 59 2.07 -13.55 -6.59
C MET A 59 3.42 -13.39 -5.89
N LEU A 60 3.60 -14.00 -4.71
CA LEU A 60 4.87 -13.96 -3.99
C LEU A 60 5.94 -14.79 -4.71
N GLY A 61 5.57 -15.92 -5.33
CA GLY A 61 6.46 -16.71 -6.18
C GLY A 61 6.91 -15.99 -7.45
N GLN A 62 6.13 -15.01 -7.93
CA GLN A 62 6.48 -14.14 -9.06
C GLN A 62 7.39 -12.97 -8.67
N GLY A 63 7.80 -12.86 -7.40
CA GLY A 63 8.69 -11.81 -6.91
C GLY A 63 8.01 -10.46 -6.68
N MET A 64 6.67 -10.40 -6.65
CA MET A 64 5.96 -9.17 -6.30
C MET A 64 6.24 -8.77 -4.85
N ALA A 65 6.41 -7.46 -4.63
CA ALA A 65 6.57 -6.93 -3.28
C ALA A 65 5.27 -7.12 -2.49
N THR A 66 5.41 -7.43 -1.20
CA THR A 66 4.26 -7.68 -0.30
C THR A 66 3.21 -6.55 -0.29
N GLY A 67 3.61 -5.31 -0.53
CA GLY A 67 2.70 -4.16 -0.67
C GLY A 67 1.86 -4.19 -1.95
N ASP A 68 2.46 -4.60 -3.07
CA ASP A 68 1.78 -4.71 -4.36
C ASP A 68 0.80 -5.89 -4.36
N VAL A 69 1.20 -7.01 -3.75
CA VAL A 69 0.32 -8.18 -3.52
C VAL A 69 -0.90 -7.75 -2.69
N ARG A 70 -0.70 -6.95 -1.63
CA ARG A 70 -1.81 -6.40 -0.84
C ARG A 70 -2.73 -5.52 -1.69
N ALA A 71 -2.17 -4.57 -2.45
CA ALA A 71 -2.97 -3.69 -3.29
C ALA A 71 -3.76 -4.45 -4.37
N ALA A 72 -3.19 -5.51 -4.94
CA ALA A 72 -3.86 -6.38 -5.90
C ALA A 72 -4.99 -7.20 -5.24
N LEU A 73 -4.75 -7.74 -4.05
CA LEU A 73 -5.74 -8.50 -3.28
C LEU A 73 -6.90 -7.62 -2.80
N SER A 74 -6.63 -6.41 -2.29
CA SER A 74 -7.67 -5.46 -1.85
C SER A 74 -8.57 -4.99 -3.00
N ARG A 75 -8.07 -5.00 -4.25
CA ARG A 75 -8.86 -4.69 -5.45
C ARG A 75 -9.76 -5.85 -5.89
N ARG A 76 -9.33 -7.09 -5.67
CA ARG A 76 -10.02 -8.32 -6.10
C ARG A 76 -11.00 -8.84 -5.06
N TYR A 77 -10.69 -8.65 -3.78
CA TYR A 77 -11.51 -9.06 -2.65
C TYR A 77 -11.90 -7.82 -1.84
N PRO A 78 -13.01 -7.14 -2.19
CA PRO A 78 -13.54 -6.05 -1.38
C PRO A 78 -13.82 -6.57 0.03
N VAL A 79 -13.21 -5.91 1.00
CA VAL A 79 -13.26 -6.14 2.45
C VAL A 79 -14.54 -6.85 2.89
N ASN A 80 -14.38 -8.07 3.42
CA ASN A 80 -15.45 -8.77 4.14
C ASN A 80 -15.76 -7.98 5.43
N VAL A 81 -16.70 -7.04 5.32
CA VAL A 81 -17.35 -6.43 6.48
C VAL A 81 -18.17 -7.53 7.14
N GLY A 82 -17.60 -8.14 8.17
CA GLY A 82 -18.34 -8.92 9.14
C GLY A 82 -19.26 -7.98 9.93
N GLY A 83 -20.44 -7.71 9.37
CA GLY A 83 -21.67 -7.29 10.06
C GLY A 83 -21.64 -5.96 10.80
N GLU A 84 -21.93 -4.86 10.10
CA GLU A 84 -23.11 -4.05 10.41
C GLU A 84 -23.52 -3.28 9.15
N VAL A 85 -24.75 -3.51 8.72
CA VAL A 85 -25.33 -2.89 7.54
C VAL A 85 -25.88 -1.54 7.96
N VAL A 86 -25.22 -0.45 7.58
CA VAL A 86 -25.93 0.80 7.27
C VAL A 86 -25.31 1.38 6.02
N ALA A 87 -26.03 1.17 4.92
CA ALA A 87 -25.66 1.64 3.60
C ALA A 87 -25.84 3.16 3.50
N ALA A 88 -24.79 3.88 3.12
CA ALA A 88 -24.89 5.08 2.28
C ALA A 88 -23.52 5.46 1.68
N GLY A 89 -23.32 5.07 0.41
CA GLY A 89 -22.57 5.86 -0.58
C GLY A 89 -21.06 6.03 -0.42
N ALA A 90 -20.28 5.09 -0.96
CA ALA A 90 -18.91 5.37 -1.40
C ALA A 90 -18.51 4.44 -2.56
N SER A 91 -18.91 4.80 -3.77
CA SER A 91 -18.31 4.28 -5.00
C SER A 91 -17.74 5.47 -5.76
N GLY A 92 -16.41 5.55 -5.85
CA GLY A 92 -15.75 6.55 -6.68
C GLY A 92 -14.36 6.99 -6.24
N SER A 93 -13.41 6.07 -6.05
CA SER A 93 -11.99 6.45 -5.93
C SER A 93 -11.02 5.43 -6.51
N SER A 94 -11.41 4.74 -7.59
CA SER A 94 -10.47 3.95 -8.40
C SER A 94 -10.12 4.76 -9.65
N GLY A 95 -8.99 5.47 -9.61
CA GLY A 95 -8.57 6.24 -10.78
C GLY A 95 -7.23 6.99 -10.74
N LEU A 96 -6.54 7.15 -9.60
CA LEU A 96 -5.32 7.97 -9.58
C LEU A 96 -3.98 7.25 -9.33
N ALA A 97 -3.96 5.93 -9.11
CA ALA A 97 -2.72 5.23 -8.78
C ALA A 97 -1.86 4.80 -10.01
N GLY A 98 -2.25 5.19 -11.24
CA GLY A 98 -1.71 4.63 -12.48
C GLY A 98 -0.73 5.51 -13.30
N LEU A 99 -0.45 6.76 -12.92
CA LEU A 99 0.31 7.68 -13.79
C LEU A 99 1.70 8.11 -13.27
N ALA A 100 2.31 7.34 -12.37
CA ALA A 100 3.68 7.59 -11.89
C ALA A 100 4.79 7.19 -12.90
N GLY A 101 4.47 7.18 -14.19
CA GLY A 101 5.43 6.92 -15.26
C GLY A 101 5.31 7.97 -16.36
N GLN A 102 6.08 9.07 -16.21
CA GLN A 102 6.72 9.89 -17.26
C GLN A 102 6.79 11.38 -16.86
N ALA A 103 7.97 11.75 -16.33
CA ALA A 103 8.78 12.95 -16.58
C ALA A 103 8.19 14.25 -17.20
N GLY A 104 6.98 14.69 -16.82
CA GLY A 104 6.42 16.01 -17.21
C GLY A 104 5.70 16.80 -16.11
N GLN A 105 5.82 16.39 -14.85
CA GLN A 105 4.78 16.61 -13.82
C GLN A 105 5.01 17.76 -12.81
N ALA A 106 5.69 18.85 -13.16
CA ALA A 106 5.70 20.02 -12.26
C ALA A 106 4.35 20.76 -12.30
N GLY A 107 3.85 21.09 -13.49
CA GLY A 107 2.55 21.76 -13.65
C GLY A 107 1.34 20.86 -13.41
N GLN A 108 1.47 19.55 -13.72
CA GLN A 108 0.37 18.60 -13.51
C GLN A 108 0.12 18.31 -12.03
N ALA A 109 1.16 18.23 -11.20
CA ALA A 109 1.00 18.02 -9.76
C ALA A 109 0.28 19.21 -9.09
N GLU A 110 0.60 20.44 -9.50
CA GLU A 110 -0.04 21.65 -8.97
C GLU A 110 -1.50 21.76 -9.41
N THR A 111 -1.81 21.46 -10.69
CA THR A 111 -3.20 21.39 -11.16
C THR A 111 -4.00 20.26 -10.50
N MET A 112 -3.37 19.11 -10.22
CA MET A 112 -4.00 17.98 -9.55
C MET A 112 -4.27 18.28 -8.07
N LEU A 113 -3.37 19.00 -7.40
CA LEU A 113 -3.55 19.48 -6.02
C LEU A 113 -4.67 20.53 -5.94
N ALA A 114 -4.71 21.49 -6.87
CA ALA A 114 -5.77 22.49 -6.96
C ALA A 114 -7.14 21.85 -7.21
N MET A 115 -7.19 20.84 -8.09
CA MET A 115 -8.39 20.06 -8.35
C MET A 115 -8.82 19.24 -7.12
N ALA A 116 -7.88 18.61 -6.41
CA ALA A 116 -8.18 17.90 -5.16
C ALA A 116 -8.71 18.85 -4.05
N ALA A 117 -8.16 20.05 -3.94
CA ALA A 117 -8.64 21.07 -3.01
C ALA A 117 -10.05 21.56 -3.36
N ALA A 118 -10.33 21.81 -4.64
CA ALA A 118 -11.66 22.19 -5.11
C ALA A 118 -12.70 21.09 -4.82
N ILE A 119 -12.38 19.84 -5.12
CA ILE A 119 -13.23 18.68 -4.81
C ILE A 119 -13.45 18.55 -3.31
N GLY A 120 -12.39 18.69 -2.50
CA GLY A 120 -12.49 18.66 -1.04
C GLY A 120 -13.41 19.76 -0.48
N SER A 121 -13.35 20.96 -1.05
CA SER A 121 -14.23 22.07 -0.66
C SER A 121 -15.71 21.84 -1.02
N GLU A 122 -15.97 21.19 -2.16
CA GLU A 122 -17.32 20.85 -2.60
C GLU A 122 -17.93 19.74 -1.74
N ILE A 123 -17.13 18.73 -1.36
CA ILE A 123 -17.53 17.67 -0.43
C ILE A 123 -17.83 18.24 0.96
N ALA A 124 -16.99 19.15 1.46
CA ALA A 124 -17.22 19.82 2.74
C ALA A 124 -18.52 20.66 2.71
N ARG A 125 -18.79 21.36 1.60
CA ARG A 125 -20.03 22.11 1.41
C ARG A 125 -21.25 21.18 1.35
N SER A 126 -21.18 20.08 0.57
CA SER A 126 -22.31 19.14 0.46
C SER A 126 -22.60 18.44 1.79
N LEU A 127 -21.57 18.09 2.56
CA LEU A 127 -21.71 17.53 3.91
C LEU A 127 -22.36 18.53 4.86
N ALA A 128 -21.91 19.80 4.85
CA ALA A 128 -22.49 20.85 5.68
C ALA A 128 -23.97 21.12 5.33
N GLU A 129 -24.32 21.12 4.04
CA GLU A 129 -25.70 21.24 3.60
C GLU A 129 -26.56 20.03 4.01
N HIS A 130 -26.03 18.81 3.89
CA HIS A 130 -26.74 17.58 4.30
C HIS A 130 -26.94 17.51 5.82
N LEU A 131 -25.90 17.83 6.60
CA LEU A 131 -25.94 17.89 8.07
C LEU A 131 -26.87 19.00 8.56
N GLY A 132 -26.83 20.17 7.93
CA GLY A 132 -27.72 21.29 8.23
C GLY A 132 -29.19 21.02 7.92
N ARG A 133 -29.48 20.16 6.93
CA ARG A 133 -30.86 19.74 6.59
C ARG A 133 -31.38 18.60 7.48
N ALA A 134 -30.48 17.74 7.99
CA ALA A 134 -30.83 16.60 8.86
C ALA A 134 -30.92 16.96 10.35
N GLY A 135 -30.23 18.00 10.80
CA GLY A 135 -30.27 18.48 12.18
C GLY A 135 -30.14 19.99 12.20
N GLY A 136 -31.28 20.70 12.34
CA GLY A 136 -31.27 22.15 12.44
C GLY A 136 -30.39 22.60 13.60
N ALA A 137 -29.25 23.22 13.30
CA ALA A 137 -28.35 23.98 14.19
C ALA A 137 -28.23 23.45 15.65
N ALA A 138 -28.33 22.14 15.86
CA ALA A 138 -28.07 21.56 17.16
C ALA A 138 -26.55 21.58 17.30
N ALA A 139 -26.05 22.47 18.15
CA ALA A 139 -24.65 22.66 18.44
C ALA A 139 -23.96 21.29 18.55
N VAL A 140 -23.16 20.95 17.55
CA VAL A 140 -22.28 19.78 17.61
C VAL A 140 -21.48 19.97 18.88
N PRO A 141 -21.56 19.06 19.87
CA PRO A 141 -20.84 19.23 21.12
C PRO A 141 -19.36 19.36 20.77
N ALA A 142 -18.74 20.46 21.21
CA ALA A 142 -17.32 20.68 20.99
C ALA A 142 -16.55 19.46 21.51
N LEU A 143 -15.69 18.89 20.67
CA LEU A 143 -14.83 17.78 21.06
C LEU A 143 -14.10 18.12 22.36
N PRO A 144 -13.95 17.17 23.30
CA PRO A 144 -13.20 17.40 24.53
C PRO A 144 -11.81 17.97 24.21
N GLN A 145 -11.42 19.04 24.92
CA GLN A 145 -10.17 19.74 24.65
C GLN A 145 -8.95 18.81 24.76
N GLU A 146 -9.02 17.80 25.62
CA GLU A 146 -8.01 16.76 25.78
C GLU A 146 -7.83 15.92 24.51
N THR A 147 -8.94 15.49 23.88
CA THR A 147 -8.90 14.74 22.62
C THR A 147 -8.31 15.59 21.50
N VAL A 148 -8.66 16.88 21.43
CA VAL A 148 -8.12 17.82 20.44
C VAL A 148 -6.61 18.03 20.66
N ALA A 149 -6.16 18.10 21.90
CA ALA A 149 -4.73 18.22 22.23
C ALA A 149 -3.95 16.97 21.84
N ALA A 150 -4.46 15.77 22.18
CA ALA A 150 -3.83 14.50 21.82
C ALA A 150 -3.71 14.31 20.30
N LEU A 151 -4.77 14.62 19.54
CA LEU A 151 -4.74 14.52 18.08
C LEU A 151 -3.75 15.52 17.45
N ARG A 152 -3.60 16.72 18.04
CA ARG A 152 -2.60 17.70 17.58
C ARG A 152 -1.18 17.20 17.83
N GLU A 153 -0.94 16.60 18.99
CA GLU A 153 0.36 16.03 19.32
C GLU A 153 0.72 14.87 18.39
N GLU A 154 -0.23 13.96 18.14
CA GLU A 154 -0.04 12.84 17.20
C GLU A 154 0.24 13.34 15.77
N LEU A 155 -0.44 14.41 15.34
CA LEU A 155 -0.21 15.03 14.04
C LEU A 155 1.18 15.68 13.94
N GLU A 156 1.65 16.34 15.01
CA GLU A 156 3.00 16.89 15.08
C GLU A 156 4.07 15.78 15.09
N GLN A 157 3.83 14.68 15.80
CA GLN A 157 4.71 13.50 15.77
C GLN A 157 4.77 12.91 14.36
N ALA A 158 3.63 12.70 13.70
CA ALA A 158 3.58 12.18 12.33
C ALA A 158 4.29 13.10 11.34
N ARG A 159 4.19 14.43 11.51
CA ARG A 159 4.93 15.41 10.71
C ARG A 159 6.44 15.31 10.93
N ALA A 160 6.87 15.18 12.18
CA ALA A 160 8.28 15.02 12.52
C ALA A 160 8.87 13.73 11.96
N GLU A 161 8.14 12.62 12.07
CA GLU A 161 8.51 11.34 11.46
C GLU A 161 8.60 11.43 9.94
N GLY A 162 7.63 12.09 9.29
CA GLY A 162 7.64 12.35 7.86
C GLY A 162 8.87 13.16 7.42
N ALA A 163 9.22 14.20 8.17
CA ALA A 163 10.43 14.99 7.91
C ALA A 163 11.72 14.15 8.06
N ALA A 164 11.80 13.33 9.10
CA ALA A 164 12.94 12.44 9.33
C ALA A 164 13.08 11.37 8.25
N LEU A 165 11.97 10.76 7.83
CA LEU A 165 11.95 9.80 6.72
C LEU A 165 12.37 10.46 5.41
N GLY A 166 11.88 11.67 5.12
CA GLY A 166 12.31 12.45 3.97
C GLY A 166 13.82 12.73 3.96
N GLY A 167 14.41 13.00 5.12
CA GLY A 167 15.86 13.12 5.28
C GLY A 167 16.61 11.83 4.93
N LYS A 168 16.16 10.68 5.47
CA LYS A 168 16.75 9.36 5.18
C LYS A 168 16.69 9.01 3.69
N VAL A 169 15.56 9.28 3.04
CA VAL A 169 15.40 9.03 1.59
C VAL A 169 16.40 9.84 0.77
N ARG A 170 16.60 11.12 1.08
CA ARG A 170 17.59 11.96 0.37
C ARG A 170 19.02 11.41 0.52
N VAL A 171 19.38 10.91 1.70
CA VAL A 171 20.71 10.30 1.93
C VAL A 171 20.85 9.04 1.08
N LEU A 172 19.86 8.15 1.11
CA LEU A 172 19.87 6.92 0.30
C LEU A 172 19.93 7.23 -1.20
N GLU A 173 19.21 8.23 -1.68
CA GLU A 173 19.26 8.69 -3.06
C GLU A 173 20.67 9.15 -3.46
N ALA A 174 21.33 9.94 -2.59
CA ALA A 174 22.69 10.40 -2.81
C ALA A 174 23.69 9.23 -2.85
N GLU A 175 23.57 8.28 -1.93
CA GLU A 175 24.39 7.07 -1.89
C GLU A 175 24.19 6.21 -3.14
N LEU A 176 22.94 5.99 -3.57
CA LEU A 176 22.64 5.26 -4.80
C LEU A 176 23.21 5.96 -6.05
N MET A 177 23.17 7.29 -6.10
CA MET A 177 23.80 8.04 -7.19
C MET A 177 25.32 7.85 -7.20
N ARG A 178 25.95 7.88 -6.02
CA ARG A 178 27.39 7.65 -5.88
C ARG A 178 27.77 6.24 -6.32
N ILE A 179 27.09 5.21 -5.84
CA ILE A 179 27.36 3.81 -6.23
C ILE A 179 27.20 3.62 -7.74
N ARG A 180 26.17 4.21 -8.36
CA ARG A 180 25.97 4.15 -9.81
C ARG A 180 27.06 4.89 -10.58
N LYS A 181 27.63 5.97 -10.03
CA LYS A 181 28.76 6.66 -10.63
C LYS A 181 30.03 5.81 -10.54
N ASP A 182 30.38 5.34 -9.34
CA ASP A 182 31.56 4.51 -9.10
C ASP A 182 31.52 3.22 -9.96
N ARG A 183 30.33 2.62 -10.13
CA ARG A 183 30.13 1.46 -11.01
C ARG A 183 30.46 1.79 -12.48
N ARG A 184 29.99 2.93 -12.99
CA ARG A 184 30.26 3.36 -14.38
C ARG A 184 31.73 3.66 -14.60
N GLU A 185 32.40 4.26 -13.62
CA GLU A 185 33.84 4.53 -13.69
C GLU A 185 34.65 3.23 -13.71
N LEU A 186 34.27 2.24 -12.90
CA LEU A 186 34.90 0.91 -12.93
C LEU A 186 34.66 0.19 -14.25
N GLU A 187 33.42 0.19 -14.76
CA GLU A 187 33.07 -0.39 -16.07
C GLU A 187 33.91 0.26 -17.18
N GLN A 188 34.01 1.59 -17.19
CA GLN A 188 34.81 2.34 -18.16
C GLN A 188 36.29 1.95 -18.07
N TYR A 189 36.86 1.94 -16.86
CA TYR A 189 38.25 1.53 -16.63
C TYR A 189 38.53 0.10 -17.13
N LEU A 190 37.61 -0.83 -16.87
CA LEU A 190 37.75 -2.22 -17.32
C LEU A 190 37.68 -2.32 -18.84
N VAL A 191 36.75 -1.61 -19.49
CA VAL A 191 36.62 -1.56 -20.95
C VAL A 191 37.88 -0.96 -21.58
N ASP A 192 38.38 0.15 -21.06
CA ASP A 192 39.60 0.80 -21.56
C ASP A 192 40.81 -0.12 -21.42
N LYS A 193 40.93 -0.84 -20.30
CA LYS A 193 41.99 -1.83 -20.07
C LYS A 193 41.90 -3.01 -21.03
N ILE A 194 40.70 -3.53 -21.28
CA ILE A 194 40.47 -4.61 -22.26
C ILE A 194 40.83 -4.14 -23.67
N ASN A 195 40.42 -2.93 -24.06
CA ASN A 195 40.73 -2.36 -25.38
C ASN A 195 42.24 -2.14 -25.56
N ALA A 196 42.93 -1.66 -24.53
CA ALA A 196 44.38 -1.50 -24.55
C ALA A 196 45.11 -2.85 -24.71
N LEU A 197 44.64 -3.90 -24.03
CA LEU A 197 45.18 -5.26 -24.17
C LEU A 197 44.83 -5.90 -25.52
N ARG A 198 43.68 -5.55 -26.11
CA ARG A 198 43.23 -6.02 -27.42
C ARG A 198 43.93 -5.32 -28.59
N ARG A 199 44.79 -4.33 -28.35
CA ARG A 199 45.62 -3.71 -29.38
C ARG A 199 47.05 -4.29 -29.40
N PRO A 200 47.29 -5.55 -29.83
CA PRO A 200 48.62 -5.96 -30.27
C PRO A 200 48.75 -5.73 -31.78
N GLY A 201 49.66 -4.82 -32.16
CA GLY A 201 50.43 -4.87 -33.42
C GLY A 201 49.72 -4.57 -34.75
N ASP A 202 49.27 -3.33 -34.98
CA ASP A 202 48.97 -2.84 -36.34
C ASP A 202 50.05 -1.89 -36.90
N ASP A 203 51.20 -1.78 -36.24
CA ASP A 203 52.36 -1.03 -36.74
C ASP A 203 53.66 -1.83 -36.50
N ALA A 204 53.91 -2.85 -37.31
CA ALA A 204 55.24 -3.41 -37.61
C ALA A 204 55.17 -4.34 -38.83
#